data_AF-A0A8J5WVW4-F1
#
_entry.id   AF-A0A8J5WVW4-F1
#
_cell.length_a   1.000
_cell.length_b   1.000
_cell.length_c   1.000
_cell.angle_alpha   90.00
_cell.angle_beta   90.00
_cell.angle_gamma   90.00
#
_symmetry.space_group_name_H-M   'P 1'
#
loop_
_entity.id
_entity.type
_entity.pdbx_description
1 polymer ?
#
loop_
_entity_poly.entity_id
_entity_poly.type
_entity_poly.pdbx_seq_one_letter_code
_entity_poly.pdbx_strand_id
1 'polypeptide(L)'
;MRTINRPGKAYVRRRRSPPATCDDVCYRELPVPRTMYTDIYMASTMKAASPATLRLPPAGAWQGAPAPGRVAVGRKLAAAASLALEAPAPAPADAERLSVSQTMSRLRAKGKTAFIPYITAGDPDLETTAEALRLLDSCGADVIELGVPFSDPYTDGPVIQNSAARALAGGATLDAVMSMLKEVTPELSCPVVLFSYFTPIVRRGLLNFTAAAKAAGVQGLIVPDLPYGETFTFRREAIKNNLELVLLTTPTTPADRMKSITAASGGFVYLVSVVGVTGTRANVNPRVEHLLREIKQVTDKAVCVGFGISTPGHVRQLAEWGADGVIIGSAMVKQLGEAASPREGLKKLEEYARSLKDALP
;
A
#
# COMPACT_ATOMS: atom_id res chain seq x y z
N MET A 1 55.58 -43.34 -53.63
CA MET A 1 56.02 -42.09 -54.29
C MET A 1 54.88 -41.08 -54.16
N ARG A 2 55.03 -40.08 -53.27
CA ARG A 2 54.44 -38.70 -53.26
C ARG A 2 52.91 -38.54 -53.47
N THR A 3 52.12 -37.74 -52.76
CA THR A 3 52.21 -36.93 -51.53
C THR A 3 50.77 -36.49 -51.19
N ILE A 4 50.58 -36.13 -49.93
CA ILE A 4 49.39 -35.60 -49.25
C ILE A 4 48.93 -34.22 -49.81
N ASN A 5 47.61 -33.96 -49.92
CA ASN A 5 46.95 -32.87 -49.18
C ASN A 5 45.42 -32.77 -49.44
N ARG A 6 44.64 -32.70 -48.35
CA ARG A 6 43.27 -32.16 -48.32
C ARG A 6 43.33 -30.68 -47.89
N PRO A 7 42.46 -29.83 -48.46
CA PRO A 7 41.62 -28.96 -47.62
C PRO A 7 40.17 -29.01 -48.16
N GLY A 8 39.08 -28.93 -47.40
CA GLY A 8 38.76 -28.07 -46.26
C GLY A 8 37.42 -27.42 -46.60
N LYS A 9 36.29 -27.99 -46.12
CA LYS A 9 34.95 -27.41 -46.30
C LYS A 9 34.88 -26.09 -45.52
N ALA A 10 34.81 -24.96 -46.21
CA ALA A 10 34.51 -23.67 -45.59
C ALA A 10 33.00 -23.51 -45.43
N TYR A 11 32.51 -23.70 -44.21
CA TYR A 11 31.20 -23.26 -43.75
C TYR A 11 31.23 -21.74 -43.63
N VAL A 12 30.49 -21.02 -44.48
CA VAL A 12 30.29 -19.58 -44.27
C VAL A 12 29.32 -19.41 -43.09
N ARG A 13 29.89 -19.09 -41.92
CA ARG A 13 29.15 -18.58 -40.75
C ARG A 13 28.39 -17.32 -41.18
N ARG A 14 27.05 -17.40 -41.25
CA ARG A 14 26.22 -16.19 -41.16
C ARG A 14 26.53 -15.52 -39.81
N ARG A 15 27.12 -14.32 -39.84
CA ARG A 15 27.18 -13.45 -38.66
C ARG A 15 25.74 -13.14 -38.26
N ARG A 16 25.34 -13.57 -37.06
CA ARG A 16 24.14 -13.06 -36.41
C ARG A 16 24.44 -11.64 -35.94
N SER A 17 23.66 -10.68 -36.42
CA SER A 17 23.57 -9.34 -35.84
C SER A 17 23.08 -9.46 -34.38
N PRO A 18 23.51 -8.56 -33.48
CA PRO A 18 23.05 -8.58 -32.08
C PRO A 18 21.57 -8.19 -31.99
N PRO A 19 20.83 -8.65 -30.97
CA PRO A 19 19.43 -8.31 -30.81
C PRO A 19 19.28 -6.81 -30.50
N ALA A 20 18.37 -6.16 -31.22
CA ALA A 20 17.94 -4.80 -30.95
C ALA A 20 17.40 -4.69 -29.52
N THR A 21 17.75 -3.57 -28.89
CA THR A 21 17.31 -3.12 -27.59
C THR A 21 15.79 -2.96 -27.53
N CYS A 22 15.25 -3.23 -26.35
CA CYS A 22 13.85 -3.22 -25.99
C CYS A 22 13.30 -1.78 -26.01
N ASP A 23 12.83 -1.30 -27.16
CA ASP A 23 11.98 -0.12 -27.30
C ASP A 23 11.27 -0.22 -28.65
N ASP A 24 10.00 -0.65 -28.62
CA ASP A 24 8.95 -0.47 -29.63
C ASP A 24 7.98 -1.66 -29.60
N VAL A 25 7.05 -1.63 -28.63
CA VAL A 25 5.78 -2.34 -28.79
C VAL A 25 4.72 -1.28 -29.09
N CYS A 26 4.45 -1.14 -30.39
CA CYS A 26 3.29 -0.42 -30.91
C CYS A 26 2.01 -0.88 -30.19
N TYR A 27 1.42 0.00 -29.39
CA TYR A 27 0.10 -0.19 -28.80
C TYR A 27 -0.95 -0.19 -29.92
N ARG A 28 -1.46 -1.37 -30.27
CA ARG A 28 -2.69 -1.47 -31.07
C ARG A 28 -3.87 -1.12 -30.18
N GLU A 29 -4.61 -0.10 -30.58
CA GLU A 29 -5.92 0.26 -30.02
C GLU A 29 -6.85 -0.96 -30.09
N LEU A 30 -7.34 -1.42 -28.94
CA LEU A 30 -8.44 -2.37 -28.88
C LEU A 30 -9.76 -1.59 -28.96
N PRO A 31 -10.68 -1.93 -29.88
CA PRO A 31 -11.96 -1.24 -29.99
C PRO A 31 -12.84 -1.61 -28.79
N VAL A 32 -13.26 -0.62 -28.02
CA VAL A 32 -14.21 -0.79 -26.92
C VAL A 32 -15.63 -0.63 -27.47
N PRO A 33 -16.54 -1.62 -27.36
CA PRO A 33 -17.91 -1.47 -27.79
C PRO A 33 -18.66 -0.43 -26.93
N ARG A 34 -19.22 0.58 -27.59
CA ARG A 34 -20.15 1.56 -26.97
C ARG A 34 -21.52 0.93 -26.73
N THR A 35 -21.67 0.04 -25.75
CA THR A 35 -22.97 -0.32 -25.15
C THR A 35 -22.75 -1.22 -23.94
N MET A 36 -22.74 -0.65 -22.74
CA MET A 36 -23.19 -1.26 -21.47
C MET A 36 -23.00 -0.21 -20.37
N TYR A 37 -23.84 0.83 -20.44
CA TYR A 37 -24.12 1.68 -19.29
C TYR A 37 -25.29 1.04 -18.52
N THR A 38 -25.28 1.24 -17.20
CA THR A 38 -26.23 0.78 -16.16
C THR A 38 -26.13 -0.69 -15.75
N ASP A 39 -25.43 -0.96 -14.63
CA ASP A 39 -25.83 -2.02 -13.66
C ASP A 39 -25.04 -2.02 -12.32
N ILE A 40 -24.60 -0.85 -11.83
CA ILE A 40 -24.10 -0.71 -10.43
C ILE A 40 -24.67 0.56 -9.77
N TYR A 41 -25.90 0.97 -10.11
CA TYR A 41 -26.51 2.19 -9.57
C TYR A 41 -27.87 1.98 -8.85
N MET A 42 -28.30 0.75 -8.61
CA MET A 42 -29.64 0.47 -8.05
C MET A 42 -29.71 -0.42 -6.80
N ALA A 43 -28.58 -0.66 -6.10
CA ALA A 43 -28.58 -1.49 -4.90
C ALA A 43 -28.47 -0.72 -3.56
N SER A 44 -28.60 0.61 -3.53
CA SER A 44 -28.41 1.39 -2.28
C SER A 44 -29.39 2.54 -2.05
N THR A 45 -30.35 2.78 -2.95
CA THR A 45 -31.33 3.87 -2.78
C THR A 45 -32.73 3.34 -2.48
N MET A 46 -32.98 2.83 -1.27
CA MET A 46 -34.32 2.77 -0.67
C MET A 46 -34.27 2.79 0.86
N LYS A 47 -34.22 3.99 1.43
CA LYS A 47 -34.98 4.49 2.61
C LYS A 47 -34.28 5.72 3.20
N ALA A 48 -34.45 6.87 2.55
CA ALA A 48 -34.32 8.16 3.22
C ALA A 48 -35.65 8.46 3.92
N ALA A 49 -35.65 8.47 5.25
CA ALA A 49 -36.74 9.03 6.04
C ALA A 49 -36.40 10.50 6.38
N SER A 50 -37.42 11.35 6.29
CA SER A 50 -37.42 12.82 6.45
C SER A 50 -36.75 13.32 7.75
N PRO A 51 -36.14 14.53 7.77
CA PRO A 51 -35.47 15.05 8.95
C PRO A 51 -36.48 15.52 10.01
N ALA A 52 -36.43 14.89 11.19
CA ALA A 52 -37.05 15.44 12.38
C ALA A 52 -36.16 16.55 12.95
N THR A 53 -36.74 17.76 13.04
CA THR A 53 -36.20 18.94 13.75
C THR A 53 -35.80 18.59 15.18
N LEU A 54 -34.50 18.57 15.46
CA LEU A 54 -33.96 18.53 16.82
C LEU A 54 -33.88 19.97 17.36
N ARG A 55 -34.77 20.33 18.30
CA ARG A 55 -34.69 21.59 19.04
C ARG A 55 -33.56 21.52 20.08
N LEU A 56 -32.66 22.48 20.04
CA LEU A 56 -31.69 22.74 21.12
C LEU A 56 -32.41 23.34 22.33
N PRO A 57 -32.07 22.96 23.58
CA PRO A 57 -32.58 23.61 24.77
C PRO A 57 -31.90 24.99 24.99
N PRO A 58 -32.58 25.96 25.64
CA PRO A 58 -32.06 27.31 25.82
C PRO A 58 -30.93 27.37 26.85
N ALA A 59 -30.04 28.35 26.65
CA ALA A 59 -28.93 28.67 27.54
C ALA A 59 -29.43 29.08 28.94
N GLY A 60 -29.22 28.20 29.92
CA GLY A 60 -29.44 28.47 31.34
C GLY A 60 -28.18 29.04 31.98
N ALA A 61 -28.34 30.19 32.63
CA ALA A 61 -27.32 30.91 33.37
C ALA A 61 -26.69 30.06 34.49
N TRP A 62 -25.35 30.00 34.51
CA TRP A 62 -24.59 29.55 35.68
C TRP A 62 -23.96 30.75 36.37
N GLN A 63 -24.43 31.03 37.58
CA GLN A 63 -23.86 32.00 38.51
C GLN A 63 -22.64 31.39 39.22
N GLY A 64 -21.57 32.19 39.27
CA GLY A 64 -20.49 32.25 40.26
C GLY A 64 -20.01 30.98 41.00
N ALA A 65 -18.76 30.60 40.72
CA ALA A 65 -17.89 29.92 41.70
C ALA A 65 -16.47 30.56 41.62
N PRO A 66 -15.76 30.68 42.76
CA PRO A 66 -14.60 31.58 42.88
C PRO A 66 -13.32 30.99 42.30
N ALA A 67 -12.41 31.90 41.90
CA ALA A 67 -11.10 31.57 41.34
C ALA A 67 -10.21 30.80 42.34
N PRO A 68 -9.50 29.74 41.91
CA PRO A 68 -8.49 29.11 42.76
C PRO A 68 -7.17 29.90 42.72
N GLY A 69 -6.60 30.09 43.91
CA GLY A 69 -5.37 30.83 44.16
C GLY A 69 -4.13 30.20 43.52
N ARG A 70 -3.14 31.07 43.27
CA ARG A 70 -1.82 30.71 42.75
C ARG A 70 -1.10 29.79 43.74
N VAL A 71 -0.86 28.55 43.34
CA VAL A 71 0.13 27.66 44.00
C VAL A 71 1.40 27.68 43.16
N ALA A 72 2.50 28.14 43.77
CA ALA A 72 3.82 28.09 43.17
C ALA A 72 4.28 26.62 43.08
N VAL A 73 4.47 26.11 41.86
CA VAL A 73 5.09 24.80 41.63
C VAL A 73 6.57 25.02 41.34
N GLY A 74 7.41 24.60 42.29
CA GLY A 74 8.85 24.56 42.12
C GLY A 74 9.25 23.62 40.99
N ARG A 75 10.09 24.10 40.07
CA ARG A 75 10.73 23.29 39.02
C ARG A 75 11.65 22.25 39.66
N LYS A 76 11.23 20.99 39.72
CA LYS A 76 12.15 19.85 39.71
C LYS A 76 12.33 19.41 38.26
N LEU A 77 13.48 19.71 37.69
CA LEU A 77 13.96 19.11 36.44
C LEU A 77 14.25 17.63 36.73
N ALA A 78 13.35 16.74 36.33
CA ALA A 78 13.66 15.34 36.16
C ALA A 78 14.24 15.17 34.76
N ALA A 79 15.53 14.81 34.69
CA ALA A 79 16.17 14.44 33.44
C ALA A 79 15.50 13.17 32.90
N ALA A 80 14.75 13.31 31.80
CA ALA A 80 14.31 12.16 31.02
C ALA A 80 15.54 11.59 30.31
N ALA A 81 15.98 10.40 30.73
CA ALA A 81 16.96 9.63 29.98
C ALA A 81 16.33 9.24 28.64
N SER A 82 16.79 9.91 27.57
CA SER A 82 16.54 9.50 26.19
C SER A 82 17.23 8.16 25.97
N LEU A 83 16.43 7.10 25.80
CA LEU A 83 16.91 5.86 25.19
C LEU A 83 16.96 6.13 23.69
N ALA A 84 18.07 6.69 23.23
CA ALA A 84 18.41 6.70 21.82
C ALA A 84 18.60 5.24 21.39
N LEU A 85 17.58 4.66 20.77
CA LEU A 85 17.79 3.54 19.86
C LEU A 85 18.70 4.09 18.75
N GLU A 86 19.92 3.55 18.64
CA GLU A 86 20.80 3.88 17.52
C GLU A 86 20.06 3.55 16.23
N ALA A 87 19.69 4.60 15.49
CA ALA A 87 19.15 4.45 14.15
C ALA A 87 20.23 3.77 13.28
N PRO A 88 19.87 2.76 12.47
CA PRO A 88 20.82 2.15 11.54
C PRO A 88 21.39 3.24 10.62
N ALA A 89 22.67 3.08 10.26
CA ALA A 89 23.37 4.03 9.41
C ALA A 89 22.57 4.28 8.12
N PRO A 90 22.43 5.55 7.68
CA PRO A 90 21.68 5.88 6.48
C PRO A 90 22.28 5.13 5.28
N ALA A 91 21.41 4.56 4.45
CA ALA A 91 21.83 3.92 3.21
C ALA A 91 22.62 4.92 2.35
N PRO A 92 23.66 4.48 1.62
CA PRO A 92 24.43 5.35 0.76
C PRO A 92 23.53 6.02 -0.27
N ALA A 93 23.71 7.33 -0.45
CA ALA A 93 22.86 8.22 -1.25
C ALA A 93 22.70 7.83 -2.73
N ASP A 94 23.52 6.87 -3.21
CA ASP A 94 23.61 6.46 -4.63
C ASP A 94 23.17 5.01 -4.88
N ALA A 95 22.69 4.28 -3.87
CA ALA A 95 22.06 2.98 -4.10
C ALA A 95 20.69 3.21 -4.74
N GLU A 96 20.57 2.99 -6.05
CA GLU A 96 19.31 3.09 -6.78
C GLU A 96 18.24 2.23 -6.10
N ARG A 97 17.26 2.88 -5.49
CA ARG A 97 16.23 2.21 -4.72
C ARG A 97 15.34 1.42 -5.68
N LEU A 98 15.19 0.13 -5.40
CA LEU A 98 14.38 -0.75 -6.24
C LEU A 98 12.93 -0.24 -6.28
N SER A 99 12.35 -0.23 -7.48
CA SER A 99 10.89 -0.13 -7.66
C SER A 99 10.14 -1.26 -6.96
N VAL A 100 8.81 -1.16 -6.87
CA VAL A 100 7.98 -2.21 -6.28
C VAL A 100 8.14 -3.50 -7.09
N SER A 101 8.04 -3.45 -8.42
CA SER A 101 8.21 -4.63 -9.28
C SER A 101 9.61 -5.25 -9.21
N GLN A 102 10.67 -4.43 -9.15
CA GLN A 102 12.04 -4.94 -8.95
C GLN A 102 12.19 -5.63 -7.59
N THR A 103 11.61 -5.05 -6.53
CA THR A 103 11.63 -5.63 -5.18
C THR A 103 10.93 -6.99 -5.16
N MET A 104 9.72 -7.06 -5.73
CA MET A 104 8.96 -8.31 -5.83
C MET A 104 9.69 -9.36 -6.67
N SER A 105 10.30 -8.96 -7.80
CA SER A 105 11.07 -9.87 -8.66
C SER A 105 12.29 -10.44 -7.94
N ARG A 106 13.01 -9.59 -7.18
CA ARG A 106 14.17 -10.01 -6.37
C ARG A 106 13.78 -11.02 -5.29
N LEU A 107 12.63 -10.84 -4.64
CA LEU A 107 12.15 -11.76 -3.60
C LEU A 107 11.71 -13.10 -4.19
N ARG A 108 10.95 -13.08 -5.28
CA ARG A 108 10.54 -14.29 -6.02
C ARG A 108 11.73 -15.10 -6.49
N ALA A 109 12.78 -14.45 -7.02
CA ALA A 109 14.01 -15.12 -7.43
C ALA A 109 14.75 -15.82 -6.27
N LYS A 110 14.51 -15.38 -5.03
CA LYS A 110 15.06 -15.99 -3.80
C LYS A 110 14.08 -16.95 -3.12
N GLY A 111 12.90 -17.19 -3.70
CA GLY A 111 11.86 -18.02 -3.10
C GLY A 111 11.25 -17.42 -1.82
N LYS A 112 11.30 -16.10 -1.66
CA LYS A 112 10.78 -15.40 -0.48
C LYS A 112 9.42 -14.76 -0.76
N THR A 113 8.57 -14.71 0.27
CA THR A 113 7.29 -14.01 0.25
C THR A 113 7.47 -12.63 0.89
N ALA A 114 7.02 -11.58 0.20
CA ALA A 114 7.16 -10.20 0.67
C ALA A 114 6.29 -9.92 1.91
N PHE A 115 6.87 -9.19 2.88
CA PHE A 115 6.16 -8.62 4.02
C PHE A 115 5.74 -7.18 3.72
N ILE A 116 4.42 -6.92 3.67
CA ILE A 116 3.86 -5.63 3.28
C ILE A 116 2.96 -5.08 4.40
N PRO A 117 3.51 -4.37 5.41
CA PRO A 117 2.70 -3.69 6.41
C PRO A 117 1.96 -2.49 5.82
N TYR A 118 0.74 -2.27 6.30
CA TYR A 118 -0.04 -1.06 6.04
C TYR A 118 -0.26 -0.28 7.35
N ILE A 119 -0.06 1.04 7.30
CA ILE A 119 -0.47 1.98 8.37
C ILE A 119 -1.22 3.18 7.79
N THR A 120 -1.96 3.90 8.63
CA THR A 120 -2.65 5.14 8.22
C THR A 120 -1.77 6.34 8.53
N ALA A 121 -1.53 7.20 7.54
CA ALA A 121 -0.74 8.40 7.74
C ALA A 121 -1.46 9.37 8.67
N GLY A 122 -0.74 9.86 9.67
CA GLY A 122 -1.27 10.76 10.67
C GLY A 122 -1.99 10.06 11.83
N ASP A 123 -1.93 8.72 11.96
CA ASP A 123 -2.47 7.99 13.10
C ASP A 123 -1.34 7.41 13.97
N PRO A 124 -1.08 7.95 15.19
CA PRO A 124 -1.82 9.03 15.88
C PRO A 124 -1.48 10.45 15.40
N ASP A 125 -0.32 10.65 14.77
CA ASP A 125 0.14 11.91 14.18
C ASP A 125 1.23 11.65 13.12
N LEU A 126 1.65 12.69 12.38
CA LEU A 126 2.60 12.53 11.27
C LEU A 126 4.04 12.27 11.74
N GLU A 127 4.43 12.75 12.92
CA GLU A 127 5.76 12.51 13.50
C GLU A 127 5.89 11.02 13.86
N THR A 128 4.90 10.48 14.55
CA THR A 128 4.80 9.06 14.87
C THR A 128 4.69 8.20 13.60
N THR A 129 4.00 8.69 12.56
CA THR A 129 3.97 8.00 11.25
C THR A 129 5.37 7.88 10.66
N ALA A 130 6.15 8.97 10.66
CA ALA A 130 7.52 8.96 10.15
C ALA A 130 8.41 7.97 10.90
N GLU A 131 8.32 7.93 12.23
CA GLU A 131 9.02 6.94 13.06
C GLU A 131 8.57 5.51 12.75
N ALA A 132 7.25 5.28 12.61
CA ALA A 132 6.71 3.97 12.27
C ALA A 132 7.17 3.47 10.90
N LEU A 133 7.31 4.34 9.90
CA LEU A 133 7.85 3.97 8.59
C LEU A 133 9.29 3.45 8.68
N ARG A 134 10.16 4.18 9.39
CA ARG A 134 11.56 3.76 9.62
C ARG A 134 11.63 2.46 10.41
N LEU A 135 10.78 2.33 11.43
CA LEU A 135 10.70 1.13 12.26
C LEU A 135 10.30 -0.09 11.41
N LEU A 136 9.24 0.02 10.61
CA LEU A 136 8.77 -1.07 9.75
C LEU A 136 9.83 -1.48 8.72
N ASP A 137 10.52 -0.51 8.12
CA ASP A 137 11.66 -0.77 7.22
C ASP A 137 12.76 -1.56 7.95
N SER A 138 13.16 -1.14 9.16
CA SER A 138 14.15 -1.85 9.98
C SER A 138 13.70 -3.24 10.45
N CYS A 139 12.38 -3.47 10.56
CA CYS A 139 11.79 -4.77 10.85
C CYS A 139 11.76 -5.70 9.62
N GLY A 140 12.20 -5.23 8.45
CA GLY A 140 12.26 -6.03 7.23
C GLY A 140 11.00 -5.99 6.40
N ALA A 141 10.22 -4.89 6.46
CA ALA A 141 9.22 -4.60 5.44
C ALA A 141 9.87 -4.61 4.06
N ASP A 142 9.30 -5.37 3.14
CA ASP A 142 9.77 -5.43 1.76
C ASP A 142 9.13 -4.34 0.91
N VAL A 143 7.92 -3.91 1.27
CA VAL A 143 7.17 -2.79 0.73
C VAL A 143 6.35 -2.21 1.88
N ILE A 144 6.20 -0.90 1.99
CA ILE A 144 5.28 -0.30 2.98
C ILE A 144 4.08 0.31 2.25
N GLU A 145 2.87 -0.06 2.67
CA GLU A 145 1.65 0.62 2.24
C GLU A 145 1.30 1.74 3.24
N LEU A 146 1.03 2.93 2.72
CA LEU A 146 0.65 4.08 3.54
C LEU A 146 -0.69 4.66 3.09
N GLY A 147 -1.70 4.56 3.96
CA GLY A 147 -3.03 5.10 3.73
C GLY A 147 -3.11 6.60 3.96
N VAL A 148 -3.56 7.35 2.95
CA VAL A 148 -3.97 8.75 3.12
C VAL A 148 -5.33 8.77 3.82
N PRO A 149 -5.49 9.46 4.95
CA PRO A 149 -6.76 9.50 5.66
C PRO A 149 -7.82 10.21 4.81
N PHE A 150 -9.02 9.63 4.75
CA PHE A 150 -10.14 10.13 3.95
C PHE A 150 -11.42 10.16 4.80
N SER A 151 -12.28 11.15 4.54
CA SER A 151 -13.48 11.40 5.34
C SER A 151 -14.61 10.39 5.09
N ASP A 152 -14.58 9.68 3.95
CA ASP A 152 -15.59 8.69 3.59
C ASP A 152 -14.94 7.37 3.09
N PRO A 153 -14.21 6.64 3.95
CA PRO A 153 -13.49 5.44 3.56
C PRO A 153 -14.43 4.22 3.57
N TYR A 154 -15.39 4.19 2.64
CA TYR A 154 -16.49 3.22 2.63
C TYR A 154 -16.07 1.76 2.33
N THR A 155 -14.86 1.54 1.79
CA THR A 155 -14.33 0.18 1.54
C THR A 155 -13.57 -0.38 2.75
N ASP A 156 -13.33 0.46 3.75
CA ASP A 156 -12.58 0.12 4.94
C ASP A 156 -13.48 -0.35 6.08
N GLY A 157 -12.95 -1.26 6.90
CA GLY A 157 -13.58 -1.70 8.14
C GLY A 157 -13.34 -0.72 9.29
N PRO A 158 -14.04 -0.92 10.42
CA PRO A 158 -14.11 0.05 11.52
C PRO A 158 -12.74 0.46 12.07
N VAL A 159 -11.76 -0.44 12.06
CA VAL A 159 -10.39 -0.16 12.52
C VAL A 159 -9.72 0.92 11.69
N ILE A 160 -9.80 0.80 10.35
CA ILE A 160 -9.18 1.74 9.43
C ILE A 160 -10.02 3.03 9.31
N GLN A 161 -11.35 2.91 9.45
CA GLN A 161 -12.21 4.09 9.57
C GLN A 161 -11.84 4.92 10.81
N ASN A 162 -11.62 4.26 11.96
CA ASN A 162 -11.24 4.94 13.19
C ASN A 162 -9.83 5.57 13.11
N SER A 163 -8.86 4.91 12.47
CA SER A 163 -7.53 5.50 12.26
C SER A 163 -7.59 6.73 11.35
N ALA A 164 -8.37 6.67 10.26
CA ALA A 164 -8.59 7.82 9.39
C ALA A 164 -9.26 8.97 10.16
N ALA A 165 -10.25 8.69 11.01
CA ALA A 165 -10.91 9.69 11.84
C ALA A 165 -9.95 10.36 12.83
N ARG A 166 -9.08 9.59 13.52
CA ARG A 166 -8.04 10.14 14.40
C ARG A 166 -7.05 11.02 13.63
N ALA A 167 -6.58 10.55 12.48
CA ALA A 167 -5.65 11.30 11.65
C ALA A 167 -6.24 12.63 11.15
N LEU A 168 -7.49 12.62 10.69
CA LEU A 168 -8.19 13.85 10.28
C LEU A 168 -8.42 14.79 11.47
N ALA A 169 -8.79 14.26 12.64
CA ALA A 169 -8.93 15.07 13.86
C ALA A 169 -7.59 15.69 14.31
N GLY A 170 -6.48 15.00 14.07
CA GLY A 170 -5.12 15.51 14.25
C GLY A 170 -4.65 16.49 13.17
N GLY A 171 -5.49 16.80 12.17
CA GLY A 171 -5.17 17.77 11.12
C GLY A 171 -4.37 17.21 9.95
N ALA A 172 -4.28 15.88 9.79
CA ALA A 172 -3.59 15.29 8.65
C ALA A 172 -4.27 15.67 7.32
N THR A 173 -3.45 16.11 6.36
CA THR A 173 -3.89 16.44 4.99
C THR A 173 -3.03 15.71 3.97
N LEU A 174 -3.53 15.57 2.74
CA LEU A 174 -2.76 14.98 1.65
C LEU A 174 -1.40 15.69 1.45
N ASP A 175 -1.37 17.03 1.53
CA ASP A 175 -0.13 17.79 1.37
C ASP A 175 0.85 17.56 2.53
N ALA A 176 0.35 17.48 3.77
CA ALA A 176 1.18 17.18 4.92
C ALA A 176 1.76 15.76 4.84
N VAL A 177 0.98 14.78 4.36
CA VAL A 177 1.46 13.41 4.11
C VAL A 177 2.55 13.38 3.04
N MET A 178 2.37 14.08 1.92
CA MET A 178 3.37 14.17 0.85
C MET A 178 4.65 14.88 1.33
N SER A 179 4.53 15.92 2.17
CA SER A 179 5.68 16.60 2.76
C SER A 179 6.47 15.67 3.67
N MET A 180 5.79 14.98 4.58
CA MET A 180 6.43 14.00 5.48
C MET A 180 7.12 12.89 4.68
N LEU A 181 6.46 12.34 3.65
CA LEU A 181 7.06 11.32 2.79
C LEU A 181 8.31 11.82 2.05
N LYS A 182 8.32 13.07 1.59
CA LYS A 182 9.49 13.66 0.93
C LYS A 182 10.73 13.67 1.84
N GLU A 183 10.53 13.86 3.13
CA GLU A 183 11.60 13.86 4.14
C GLU A 183 12.01 12.44 4.54
N VAL A 184 11.03 11.55 4.74
CA VAL A 184 11.26 10.20 5.28
C VAL A 184 11.70 9.21 4.22
N THR A 185 11.14 9.29 2.99
CA THR A 185 11.43 8.30 1.97
C THR A 185 12.94 8.20 1.71
N PRO A 186 13.76 9.25 1.56
CA PRO A 186 15.23 9.12 1.41
C PRO A 186 15.91 8.17 2.41
N GLU A 187 15.36 8.02 3.61
CA GLU A 187 15.90 7.18 4.69
C GLU A 187 15.46 5.71 4.62
N LEU A 188 14.39 5.39 3.87
CA LEU A 188 13.84 4.04 3.76
C LEU A 188 14.54 3.21 2.68
N SER A 189 14.80 1.94 2.99
CA SER A 189 15.37 0.98 2.06
C SER A 189 14.33 0.35 1.13
N CYS A 190 13.11 0.12 1.65
CA CYS A 190 12.00 -0.43 0.89
C CYS A 190 11.17 0.65 0.15
N PRO A 191 10.45 0.26 -0.92
CA PRO A 191 9.52 1.16 -1.59
C PRO A 191 8.25 1.43 -0.79
N VAL A 192 7.74 2.65 -0.93
CA VAL A 192 6.43 3.07 -0.38
C VAL A 192 5.37 3.06 -1.47
N VAL A 193 4.24 2.42 -1.16
CA VAL A 193 3.02 2.39 -1.96
C VAL A 193 1.96 3.25 -1.28
N LEU A 194 1.54 4.34 -1.93
CA LEU A 194 0.53 5.23 -1.38
C LEU A 194 -0.87 4.68 -1.68
N PHE A 195 -1.65 4.47 -0.63
CA PHE A 195 -3.04 4.04 -0.70
C PHE A 195 -3.95 5.26 -0.52
N SER A 196 -4.80 5.55 -1.49
CA SER A 196 -5.74 6.68 -1.40
C SER A 196 -7.02 6.41 -2.18
N TYR A 197 -8.14 6.95 -1.70
CA TYR A 197 -9.39 6.96 -2.46
C TYR A 197 -9.28 7.90 -3.67
N PHE A 198 -10.09 7.66 -4.69
CA PHE A 198 -10.00 8.39 -5.96
C PHE A 198 -10.43 9.86 -5.81
N THR A 199 -11.36 10.14 -4.91
CA THR A 199 -11.87 11.51 -4.71
C THR A 199 -10.77 12.53 -4.33
N PRO A 200 -9.91 12.28 -3.31
CA PRO A 200 -8.74 13.14 -3.04
C PRO A 200 -7.82 13.36 -4.25
N ILE A 201 -7.61 12.32 -5.06
CA ILE A 201 -6.76 12.36 -6.26
C ILE A 201 -7.37 13.29 -7.31
N VAL A 202 -8.66 13.13 -7.60
CA VAL A 202 -9.39 13.96 -8.57
C VAL A 202 -9.42 15.42 -8.13
N ARG A 203 -9.65 15.69 -6.84
CA ARG A 203 -9.67 17.06 -6.28
C ARG A 203 -8.34 17.80 -6.47
N ARG A 204 -7.21 17.09 -6.36
CA ARG A 204 -5.88 17.64 -6.66
C ARG A 204 -5.60 17.74 -8.16
N GLY A 205 -6.24 16.88 -8.95
CA GLY A 205 -5.98 16.65 -10.37
C GLY A 205 -4.94 15.55 -10.58
N LEU A 206 -5.19 14.64 -11.53
CA LEU A 206 -4.38 13.42 -11.73
C LEU A 206 -2.89 13.73 -11.97
N LEU A 207 -2.59 14.72 -12.81
CA LEU A 207 -1.22 15.14 -13.13
C LEU A 207 -0.51 15.70 -11.89
N ASN A 208 -1.16 16.62 -11.18
CA ASN A 208 -0.58 17.24 -9.98
C ASN A 208 -0.39 16.22 -8.85
N PHE A 209 -1.32 15.26 -8.73
CA PHE A 209 -1.22 14.18 -7.75
C PHE A 209 -0.04 13.26 -8.04
N THR A 210 0.07 12.76 -9.27
CA THR A 210 1.15 11.83 -9.65
C THR A 210 2.53 12.50 -9.61
N ALA A 211 2.63 13.77 -10.02
CA ALA A 211 3.86 14.55 -9.88
C ALA A 211 4.25 14.75 -8.39
N ALA A 212 3.29 15.10 -7.53
CA ALA A 212 3.54 15.27 -6.11
C ALA A 212 3.94 13.96 -5.42
N ALA A 213 3.26 12.85 -5.74
CA ALA A 213 3.58 11.53 -5.22
C ALA A 213 5.02 11.12 -5.61
N LYS A 214 5.40 11.32 -6.88
CA LYS A 214 6.77 11.05 -7.32
C LYS A 214 7.80 11.93 -6.62
N ALA A 215 7.52 13.22 -6.46
CA ALA A 215 8.40 14.15 -5.76
C ALA A 215 8.55 13.82 -4.26
N ALA A 216 7.55 13.17 -3.66
CA ALA A 216 7.58 12.66 -2.29
C ALA A 216 8.28 11.29 -2.15
N GLY A 217 8.85 10.75 -3.23
CA GLY A 217 9.56 9.46 -3.22
C GLY A 217 8.66 8.23 -3.24
N VAL A 218 7.35 8.40 -3.47
CA VAL A 218 6.41 7.28 -3.66
C VAL A 218 6.78 6.51 -4.93
N GLN A 219 6.65 5.18 -4.89
CA GLN A 219 6.98 4.30 -6.02
C GLN A 219 5.78 3.50 -6.53
N GLY A 220 4.73 3.32 -5.72
CA GLY A 220 3.49 2.70 -6.16
C GLY A 220 2.25 3.40 -5.64
N LEU A 221 1.11 3.11 -6.29
CA LEU A 221 -0.19 3.66 -5.94
C LEU A 221 -1.23 2.54 -5.84
N ILE A 222 -2.10 2.61 -4.85
CA ILE A 222 -3.32 1.80 -4.75
C ILE A 222 -4.52 2.74 -4.64
N VAL A 223 -5.52 2.53 -5.49
CA VAL A 223 -6.78 3.29 -5.49
C VAL A 223 -7.95 2.31 -5.52
N PRO A 224 -8.51 1.93 -4.35
CA PRO A 224 -9.46 0.82 -4.23
C PRO A 224 -10.79 1.09 -4.97
N ASP A 225 -11.18 2.37 -5.05
CA ASP A 225 -12.42 2.86 -5.65
C ASP A 225 -12.23 3.42 -7.08
N LEU A 226 -11.08 3.15 -7.72
CA LEU A 226 -10.79 3.65 -9.07
C LEU A 226 -11.83 3.14 -10.07
N PRO A 227 -12.63 4.03 -10.70
CA PRO A 227 -13.62 3.60 -11.68
C PRO A 227 -12.93 2.98 -12.90
N TYR A 228 -13.52 1.91 -13.44
CA TYR A 228 -12.97 1.19 -14.60
C TYR A 228 -12.71 2.12 -15.81
N GLY A 229 -13.63 3.05 -16.08
CA GLY A 229 -13.48 4.04 -17.15
C GLY A 229 -12.32 5.01 -16.96
N GLU A 230 -11.91 5.27 -15.72
CA GLU A 230 -10.82 6.19 -15.38
C GLU A 230 -9.45 5.49 -15.27
N THR A 231 -9.45 4.16 -15.19
CA THR A 231 -8.23 3.37 -14.98
C THR A 231 -7.18 3.63 -16.06
N PHE A 232 -7.57 3.69 -17.33
CA PHE A 232 -6.64 3.93 -18.43
C PHE A 232 -5.96 5.31 -18.31
N THR A 233 -6.75 6.36 -18.09
CA THR A 233 -6.27 7.74 -17.97
C THR A 233 -5.35 7.88 -16.78
N PHE A 234 -5.75 7.39 -15.60
CA PHE A 234 -4.96 7.51 -14.38
C PHE A 234 -3.65 6.70 -14.46
N ARG A 235 -3.72 5.47 -14.98
CA ARG A 235 -2.54 4.62 -15.20
C ARG A 235 -1.52 5.29 -16.11
N ARG A 236 -1.97 5.95 -17.18
CA ARG A 236 -1.07 6.67 -18.10
C ARG A 236 -0.31 7.79 -17.38
N GLU A 237 -0.99 8.56 -16.53
CA GLU A 237 -0.33 9.61 -15.74
C GLU A 237 0.62 9.04 -14.68
N ALA A 238 0.27 7.90 -14.06
CA ALA A 238 1.17 7.19 -13.15
C ALA A 238 2.47 6.74 -13.86
N ILE A 239 2.35 6.14 -15.04
CA ILE A 239 3.51 5.69 -15.85
C ILE A 239 4.43 6.85 -16.22
N LYS A 240 3.87 7.99 -16.67
CA LYS A 240 4.66 9.18 -17.00
C LYS A 240 5.51 9.68 -15.82
N ASN A 241 5.07 9.41 -14.59
CA ASN A 241 5.76 9.80 -13.36
C ASN A 241 6.54 8.64 -12.72
N ASN A 242 6.74 7.52 -13.43
CA ASN A 242 7.42 6.32 -12.91
C ASN A 242 6.79 5.81 -11.60
N LEU A 243 5.46 5.81 -11.54
CA LEU A 243 4.66 5.26 -10.44
C LEU A 243 3.96 3.99 -10.89
N GLU A 244 4.05 2.95 -10.07
CA GLU A 244 3.42 1.66 -10.34
C GLU A 244 2.01 1.61 -9.76
N LEU A 245 0.99 1.74 -10.61
CA LEU A 245 -0.41 1.59 -10.20
C LEU A 245 -0.74 0.12 -9.97
N VAL A 246 -0.84 -0.27 -8.71
CA VAL A 246 -1.26 -1.60 -8.26
C VAL A 246 -2.78 -1.70 -8.37
N LEU A 247 -3.26 -2.73 -9.07
CA LEU A 247 -4.67 -3.01 -9.27
C LEU A 247 -5.11 -4.22 -8.46
N LEU A 248 -6.37 -4.18 -8.04
CA LEU A 248 -6.98 -5.18 -7.17
C LEU A 248 -7.82 -6.17 -7.96
N THR A 249 -7.79 -7.43 -7.54
CA THR A 249 -8.74 -8.47 -7.94
C THR A 249 -9.33 -9.12 -6.70
N THR A 250 -10.57 -9.59 -6.81
CA THR A 250 -11.34 -10.20 -5.71
C THR A 250 -11.81 -11.60 -6.08
N PRO A 251 -12.31 -12.41 -5.12
CA PRO A 251 -12.89 -13.73 -5.41
C PRO A 251 -14.14 -13.69 -6.31
N THR A 252 -14.74 -12.50 -6.48
CA THR A 252 -15.92 -12.26 -7.30
C THR A 252 -15.59 -11.61 -8.64
N THR A 253 -14.32 -11.31 -8.91
CA THR A 253 -13.89 -10.71 -10.18
C THR A 253 -14.00 -11.74 -11.31
N PRO A 254 -14.75 -11.45 -12.40
CA PRO A 254 -14.83 -12.33 -13.56
C PRO A 254 -13.46 -12.59 -14.21
N ALA A 255 -13.28 -13.76 -14.82
CA ALA A 255 -11.98 -14.20 -15.33
C ALA A 255 -11.38 -13.31 -16.43
N ASP A 256 -12.22 -12.78 -17.32
CA ASP A 256 -11.84 -11.83 -18.38
C ASP A 256 -11.37 -10.49 -17.80
N ARG A 257 -12.07 -9.99 -16.77
CA ARG A 257 -11.68 -8.79 -16.03
C ARG A 257 -10.39 -9.03 -15.25
N MET A 258 -10.24 -10.19 -14.62
CA MET A 258 -9.03 -10.57 -13.90
C MET A 258 -7.81 -10.57 -14.82
N LYS A 259 -7.90 -11.13 -16.04
CA LYS A 259 -6.83 -11.05 -17.06
C LYS A 259 -6.48 -9.61 -17.44
N SER A 260 -7.49 -8.75 -17.58
CA SER A 260 -7.28 -7.34 -17.90
C SER A 260 -6.57 -6.60 -16.76
N ILE A 261 -6.98 -6.87 -15.52
CA ILE A 261 -6.36 -6.33 -14.30
C ILE A 261 -4.91 -6.79 -14.19
N THR A 262 -4.64 -8.10 -14.32
CA THR A 262 -3.28 -8.64 -14.17
C THR A 262 -2.35 -8.13 -15.27
N ALA A 263 -2.84 -7.93 -16.49
CA ALA A 263 -2.09 -7.32 -17.58
C ALA A 263 -1.74 -5.84 -17.28
N ALA A 264 -2.69 -5.08 -16.74
CA ALA A 264 -2.54 -3.65 -16.51
C ALA A 264 -1.80 -3.29 -15.21
N SER A 265 -1.87 -4.12 -14.16
CA SER A 265 -1.28 -3.82 -12.84
C SER A 265 0.22 -3.57 -12.91
N GLY A 266 0.72 -2.52 -12.23
CA GLY A 266 2.15 -2.28 -11.98
C GLY A 266 2.57 -2.81 -10.61
N GLY A 267 3.87 -3.03 -10.40
CA GLY A 267 4.39 -3.56 -9.12
C GLY A 267 4.03 -5.02 -8.88
N PHE A 268 2.80 -5.25 -8.40
CA PHE A 268 2.21 -6.57 -8.13
C PHE A 268 0.70 -6.56 -8.41
N VAL A 269 0.06 -7.71 -8.33
CA VAL A 269 -1.41 -7.86 -8.36
C VAL A 269 -1.90 -8.00 -6.93
N TYR A 270 -2.79 -7.13 -6.49
CA TYR A 270 -3.37 -7.20 -5.15
C TYR A 270 -4.58 -8.13 -5.16
N LEU A 271 -4.45 -9.32 -4.55
CA LEU A 271 -5.55 -10.25 -4.33
C LEU A 271 -6.22 -9.96 -2.98
N VAL A 272 -7.46 -9.47 -3.04
CA VAL A 272 -8.32 -9.31 -1.86
C VAL A 272 -8.81 -10.70 -1.43
N SER A 273 -8.54 -11.12 -0.20
CA SER A 273 -8.82 -12.51 0.25
C SER A 273 -10.30 -12.79 0.59
N VAL A 274 -11.11 -11.75 0.81
CA VAL A 274 -12.50 -11.87 1.27
C VAL A 274 -13.45 -10.94 0.52
N VAL A 275 -14.73 -11.31 0.48
CA VAL A 275 -15.81 -10.41 0.07
C VAL A 275 -16.21 -9.58 1.29
N GLY A 276 -16.13 -8.25 1.18
CA GLY A 276 -16.46 -7.31 2.27
C GLY A 276 -15.36 -6.25 2.49
N VAL A 277 -15.39 -5.62 3.67
CA VAL A 277 -14.45 -4.55 4.05
C VAL A 277 -13.22 -5.07 4.79
N THR A 278 -12.19 -4.22 4.96
CA THR A 278 -10.96 -4.53 5.71
C THR A 278 -11.25 -4.95 7.16
N GLY A 279 -10.26 -5.56 7.83
CA GLY A 279 -10.38 -6.05 9.20
C GLY A 279 -9.69 -7.38 9.40
N THR A 280 -9.41 -7.72 10.66
CA THR A 280 -8.84 -9.03 11.05
C THR A 280 -9.90 -10.13 10.93
N ARG A 281 -9.48 -11.36 10.66
CA ARG A 281 -10.34 -12.55 10.63
C ARG A 281 -9.71 -13.66 11.46
N ALA A 282 -10.51 -14.65 11.87
CA ALA A 282 -10.00 -15.80 12.61
C ALA A 282 -9.30 -16.83 11.72
N ASN A 283 -9.74 -16.95 10.46
CA ASN A 283 -9.21 -17.91 9.49
C ASN A 283 -9.02 -17.22 8.13
N VAL A 284 -8.04 -17.70 7.35
CA VAL A 284 -7.89 -17.33 5.94
C VAL A 284 -8.97 -18.03 5.11
N ASN A 285 -9.55 -17.33 4.14
CA ASN A 285 -10.54 -17.90 3.24
C ASN A 285 -9.90 -19.03 2.38
N PRO A 286 -10.39 -20.28 2.46
CA PRO A 286 -9.81 -21.41 1.72
C PRO A 286 -9.82 -21.22 0.21
N ARG A 287 -10.74 -20.41 -0.34
CA ARG A 287 -10.81 -20.12 -1.78
C ARG A 287 -9.57 -19.38 -2.30
N VAL A 288 -8.82 -18.71 -1.42
CA VAL A 288 -7.61 -17.95 -1.79
C VAL A 288 -6.55 -18.86 -2.39
N GLU A 289 -6.38 -20.08 -1.87
CA GLU A 289 -5.42 -21.03 -2.40
C GLU A 289 -5.67 -21.34 -3.89
N HIS A 290 -6.93 -21.58 -4.25
CA HIS A 290 -7.33 -21.83 -5.63
C HIS A 290 -7.14 -20.59 -6.51
N LEU A 291 -7.59 -19.43 -6.03
CA LEU A 291 -7.48 -18.16 -6.76
C LEU A 291 -6.03 -17.76 -7.04
N LEU A 292 -5.11 -17.99 -6.09
CA LEU A 292 -3.69 -17.79 -6.31
C LEU A 292 -3.20 -18.60 -7.50
N ARG A 293 -3.56 -19.88 -7.59
CA ARG A 293 -3.18 -20.74 -8.71
C ARG A 293 -3.78 -20.24 -10.04
N GLU A 294 -5.06 -19.87 -10.05
CA GLU A 294 -5.74 -19.36 -11.26
C GLU A 294 -5.12 -18.05 -11.76
N ILE A 295 -4.84 -17.10 -10.87
CA ILE A 295 -4.23 -15.82 -11.25
C ILE A 295 -2.82 -16.07 -11.81
N LYS A 296 -2.00 -16.87 -11.13
CA LYS A 296 -0.63 -17.18 -11.57
C LYS A 296 -0.57 -17.98 -12.88
N GLN A 297 -1.66 -18.60 -13.33
CA GLN A 297 -1.74 -19.20 -14.67
C GLN A 297 -1.86 -18.18 -15.80
N VAL A 298 -2.25 -16.94 -15.50
CA VAL A 298 -2.51 -15.91 -16.53
C VAL A 298 -1.60 -14.68 -16.39
N THR A 299 -0.67 -14.67 -15.45
CA THR A 299 0.30 -13.58 -15.28
C THR A 299 1.59 -14.06 -14.63
N ASP A 300 2.71 -13.46 -15.04
CA ASP A 300 4.02 -13.64 -14.40
C ASP A 300 4.29 -12.58 -13.32
N LYS A 301 3.37 -11.64 -13.11
CA LYS A 301 3.47 -10.62 -12.05
C LYS A 301 3.29 -11.28 -10.69
N ALA A 302 3.98 -10.71 -9.69
CA ALA A 302 3.81 -11.13 -8.30
C ALA A 302 2.35 -10.94 -7.86
N VAL A 303 1.81 -11.90 -7.10
CA VAL A 303 0.46 -11.86 -6.54
C VAL A 303 0.57 -11.75 -5.03
N CYS A 304 0.19 -10.59 -4.50
CA CYS A 304 0.21 -10.31 -3.06
C CYS A 304 -1.21 -10.43 -2.49
N VAL A 305 -1.35 -11.07 -1.33
CA VAL A 305 -2.65 -11.30 -0.70
C VAL A 305 -2.84 -10.32 0.45
N GLY A 306 -3.99 -9.65 0.49
CA GLY A 306 -4.39 -8.79 1.60
C GLY A 306 -5.77 -9.12 2.15
N PHE A 307 -6.17 -8.35 3.17
CA PHE A 307 -7.43 -8.45 3.93
C PHE A 307 -7.49 -9.69 4.84
N GLY A 308 -7.92 -9.53 6.10
CA GLY A 308 -8.10 -10.63 7.06
C GLY A 308 -6.84 -11.18 7.73
N ILE A 309 -5.65 -10.83 7.23
CA ILE A 309 -4.35 -11.31 7.73
C ILE A 309 -4.02 -10.60 9.04
N SER A 310 -3.67 -11.36 10.08
CA SER A 310 -3.40 -10.80 11.42
C SER A 310 -2.60 -11.70 12.36
N THR A 311 -2.17 -12.89 11.92
CA THR A 311 -1.41 -13.81 12.78
C THR A 311 -0.23 -14.38 12.00
N PRO A 312 0.85 -14.79 12.70
CA PRO A 312 1.94 -15.56 12.10
C PRO A 312 1.46 -16.80 11.34
N GLY A 313 0.40 -17.45 11.84
CA GLY A 313 -0.22 -18.61 11.18
C GLY A 313 -0.83 -18.29 9.82
N HIS A 314 -1.56 -17.18 9.70
CA HIS A 314 -2.11 -16.73 8.41
C HIS A 314 -1.01 -16.44 7.39
N VAL A 315 0.05 -15.77 7.86
CA VAL A 315 1.18 -15.38 7.02
C VAL A 315 1.92 -16.60 6.48
N ARG A 316 2.23 -17.59 7.33
CA ARG A 316 2.80 -18.88 6.90
C ARG A 316 1.92 -19.59 5.89
N GLN A 317 0.64 -19.73 6.20
CA GLN A 317 -0.31 -20.43 5.34
C GLN A 317 -0.40 -19.81 3.95
N LEU A 318 -0.42 -18.48 3.84
CA LEU A 318 -0.46 -17.80 2.55
C LEU A 318 0.83 -17.96 1.75
N ALA A 319 1.99 -17.94 2.43
CA ALA A 319 3.27 -18.24 1.79
C ALA A 319 3.30 -19.69 1.26
N GLU A 320 2.84 -20.66 2.05
CA GLU A 320 2.72 -22.08 1.66
C GLU A 320 1.78 -22.28 0.47
N TRP A 321 0.68 -21.52 0.41
CA TRP A 321 -0.25 -21.52 -0.74
C TRP A 321 0.30 -20.81 -1.99
N GLY A 322 1.49 -20.21 -1.90
CA GLY A 322 2.20 -19.63 -3.04
C GLY A 322 1.93 -18.15 -3.28
N ALA A 323 1.54 -17.39 -2.25
CA ALA A 323 1.51 -15.93 -2.32
C ALA A 323 2.93 -15.37 -2.48
N ASP A 324 3.12 -14.41 -3.37
CA ASP A 324 4.41 -13.72 -3.55
C ASP A 324 4.59 -12.59 -2.52
N GLY A 325 3.52 -12.19 -1.82
CA GLY A 325 3.54 -11.23 -0.72
C GLY A 325 2.28 -11.29 0.16
N VAL A 326 2.39 -10.81 1.38
CA VAL A 326 1.29 -10.71 2.36
C VAL A 326 1.12 -9.28 2.86
N ILE A 327 -0.12 -8.80 2.87
CA ILE A 327 -0.47 -7.40 3.18
C ILE A 327 -1.28 -7.33 4.47
N ILE A 328 -0.76 -6.61 5.47
CA ILE A 328 -1.32 -6.58 6.82
C ILE A 328 -1.62 -5.14 7.24
N GLY A 329 -2.90 -4.75 7.21
CA GLY A 329 -3.35 -3.41 7.57
C GLY A 329 -3.95 -3.31 8.97
N SER A 330 -5.21 -3.72 9.14
CA SER A 330 -5.95 -3.47 10.39
C SER A 330 -5.23 -3.96 11.65
N ALA A 331 -4.48 -5.06 11.58
CA ALA A 331 -3.73 -5.54 12.74
C ALA A 331 -2.53 -4.64 13.09
N MET A 332 -1.83 -4.06 12.11
CA MET A 332 -0.76 -3.07 12.32
C MET A 332 -1.32 -1.78 12.91
N VAL A 333 -2.40 -1.27 12.30
CA VAL A 333 -3.06 -0.04 12.75
C VAL A 333 -3.55 -0.14 14.19
N LYS A 334 -4.05 -1.30 14.63
CA LYS A 334 -4.40 -1.51 16.04
C LYS A 334 -3.21 -1.37 16.98
N GLN A 335 -2.06 -1.96 16.63
CA GLN A 335 -0.88 -1.90 17.50
C GLN A 335 -0.41 -0.46 17.70
N LEU A 336 -0.39 0.33 16.62
CA LEU A 336 0.09 1.70 16.64
C LEU A 336 -0.95 2.69 17.20
N GLY A 337 -2.14 2.72 16.60
CA GLY A 337 -3.14 3.76 16.82
C GLY A 337 -4.09 3.55 18.01
N GLU A 338 -4.14 2.35 18.59
CA GLU A 338 -4.97 2.04 19.78
C GLU A 338 -4.15 1.88 21.07
N ALA A 339 -2.83 2.13 21.02
CA ALA A 339 -1.98 2.14 22.20
C ALA A 339 -2.21 3.37 23.09
N ALA A 340 -1.82 3.31 24.36
CA ALA A 340 -2.04 4.43 25.30
C ALA A 340 -1.13 5.64 25.05
N SER A 341 -0.06 5.47 24.26
CA SER A 341 0.84 6.55 23.85
C SER A 341 1.57 6.20 22.54
N PRO A 342 2.08 7.19 21.79
CA PRO A 342 2.89 6.95 20.60
C PRO A 342 4.06 6.00 20.83
N ARG A 343 4.81 6.19 21.93
CA ARG A 343 5.94 5.34 22.30
C ARG A 343 5.55 3.89 22.53
N GLU A 344 4.42 3.65 23.20
CA GLU A 344 3.90 2.30 23.40
C GLU A 344 3.41 1.70 22.08
N GLY A 345 2.76 2.50 21.24
CA GLY A 345 2.29 2.08 19.91
C GLY A 345 3.42 1.63 19.00
N LEU A 346 4.51 2.39 18.95
CA LEU A 346 5.72 2.02 18.21
C LEU A 346 6.34 0.72 18.73
N LYS A 347 6.44 0.55 20.06
CA LYS A 347 6.95 -0.70 20.65
C LYS A 347 6.08 -1.90 20.27
N LYS A 348 4.75 -1.78 20.39
CA LYS A 348 3.80 -2.84 20.02
C LYS A 348 3.87 -3.14 18.53
N LEU A 349 3.99 -2.12 17.69
CA LEU A 349 4.16 -2.26 16.25
C LEU A 349 5.44 -3.01 15.91
N GLU A 350 6.56 -2.71 16.58
CA GLU A 350 7.83 -3.42 16.40
C GLU A 350 7.71 -4.91 16.73
N GLU A 351 7.27 -5.22 17.95
CA GLU A 351 7.12 -6.59 18.43
C GLU A 351 6.22 -7.41 17.50
N TYR A 352 5.11 -6.80 17.07
CA TYR A 352 4.17 -7.44 16.16
C TYR A 352 4.73 -7.61 14.75
N ALA A 353 5.36 -6.59 14.17
CA ALA A 353 5.95 -6.65 12.84
C ALA A 353 7.04 -7.73 12.76
N ARG A 354 7.93 -7.80 13.77
CA ARG A 354 8.95 -8.87 13.86
C ARG A 354 8.31 -10.25 13.93
N SER A 355 7.28 -10.44 14.77
CA SER A 355 6.59 -11.73 14.89
C SER A 355 5.98 -12.24 13.58
N LEU A 356 5.53 -11.32 12.71
CA LEU A 356 5.00 -11.67 11.39
C LEU A 356 6.12 -11.89 10.37
N LYS A 357 7.17 -11.07 10.40
CA LYS A 357 8.33 -11.22 9.51
C LYS A 357 9.06 -12.54 9.75
N ASP A 358 9.26 -12.91 11.01
CA ASP A 358 9.91 -14.17 11.40
C ASP A 358 9.09 -15.41 11.02
N ALA A 359 7.81 -15.22 10.72
CA ALA A 359 6.92 -16.28 10.25
C ALA A 359 7.01 -16.52 8.74
N LEU A 360 7.67 -15.64 7.98
CA LEU A 360 7.83 -15.76 6.54
C LEU A 360 9.11 -16.51 6.16
N PRO A 361 9.11 -17.28 5.05
CA PRO A 361 10.29 -17.93 4.51
C PRO A 361 11.32 -16.95 3.89
#